data_AF-A0A8S3ZRA6-F1
#
_entry.id   AF-A0A8S3ZRA6-F1
#
_cell.length_a   1.000
_cell.length_b   1.000
_cell.length_c   1.000
_cell.angle_alpha   90.00
_cell.angle_beta   90.00
_cell.angle_gamma   90.00
#
_symmetry.space_group_name_H-M   'P 1'
#
loop_
_entity.id
_entity.type
_entity.pdbx_description
1 polymer ?
#
loop_
_entity_poly.entity_id
_entity_poly.type
_entity_poly.pdbx_seq_one_letter_code
_entity_poly.pdbx_strand_id
1 'polypeptide(L)'
;MLSNTPGINRSTSWSEVKSKVSSDPRYTAVASDSCREDLFKTYLKTLKEDTPDVIRSKEEEKLPSFTSKKKDERGEGHPAIEDFRNFLAEKVTDSEGSFESFKSKFYRNPRWTDELTAVQKKRLFESRVREVKKKLLESQATCDNTRDKEEQSQSLHSPSVSENNESSTSQKEAAVENFTKFIAEKVTDSEGSFKSFKSRFDTDLKWTKELTDAEKRKLFDSHVDEIHRKNRELLWSILDEIELSLATTWDSVKDKVQGDSRFISYTDSEKKQAKEYAVYMHKKYLKAKEDFRELLKETQLFTFKTKEILEQGSFSLKDFEDAMQNDKRFTALTCISDQRDQMILAYINELSEKTQPPD
;
A
#
# COMPACT_ATOMS: atom_id res chain seq x y z
N MET A 1 -22.66 -14.45 -29.33
CA MET A 1 -21.58 -13.80 -30.13
C MET A 1 -20.52 -13.23 -29.20
N LEU A 2 -20.81 -12.15 -28.45
CA LEU A 2 -19.85 -11.53 -27.52
C LEU A 2 -19.39 -12.47 -26.40
N SER A 3 -20.31 -13.25 -25.82
CA SER A 3 -20.02 -14.30 -24.83
C SER A 3 -19.12 -15.44 -25.33
N ASN A 4 -19.10 -15.68 -26.65
CA ASN A 4 -18.36 -16.78 -27.27
C ASN A 4 -17.06 -16.28 -27.91
N THR A 5 -16.74 -14.99 -27.77
CA THR A 5 -15.54 -14.40 -28.34
C THR A 5 -14.47 -14.38 -27.24
N PRO A 6 -13.40 -15.18 -27.36
CA PRO A 6 -12.37 -15.25 -26.33
C PRO A 6 -11.60 -13.93 -26.22
N GLY A 7 -11.24 -13.55 -25.00
CA GLY A 7 -10.39 -12.38 -24.73
C GLY A 7 -11.10 -11.05 -24.53
N ILE A 8 -12.43 -10.98 -24.59
CA ILE A 8 -13.18 -9.77 -24.26
C ILE A 8 -13.15 -9.53 -22.74
N ASN A 9 -12.65 -8.38 -22.33
CA ASN A 9 -12.60 -7.90 -20.94
C ASN A 9 -13.08 -6.43 -20.87
N ARG A 10 -13.24 -5.88 -19.66
CA ARG A 10 -13.75 -4.51 -19.46
C ARG A 10 -12.92 -3.40 -20.09
N SER A 11 -11.63 -3.62 -20.37
CA SER A 11 -10.77 -2.64 -21.04
C SER A 11 -10.69 -2.85 -22.55
N THR A 12 -11.36 -3.86 -23.10
CA THR A 12 -11.35 -4.14 -24.55
C THR A 12 -12.17 -3.09 -25.27
N SER A 13 -11.59 -2.51 -26.33
CA SER A 13 -12.27 -1.51 -27.14
C SER A 13 -13.21 -2.15 -28.17
N TRP A 14 -14.30 -1.45 -28.52
CA TRP A 14 -15.23 -1.93 -29.54
C TRP A 14 -14.54 -2.21 -30.88
N SER A 15 -13.58 -1.38 -31.27
CA SER A 15 -12.80 -1.54 -32.51
C SER A 15 -12.05 -2.87 -32.59
N GLU A 16 -11.56 -3.38 -31.46
CA GLU A 16 -10.83 -4.64 -31.39
C GLU A 16 -11.77 -5.86 -31.42
N VAL A 17 -12.97 -5.72 -30.87
CA VAL A 17 -13.99 -6.78 -30.90
C VAL A 17 -14.66 -6.83 -32.26
N LYS A 18 -14.94 -5.67 -32.87
CA LYS A 18 -15.64 -5.53 -34.15
C LYS A 18 -14.99 -6.38 -35.25
N SER A 19 -13.67 -6.40 -35.34
CA SER A 19 -12.94 -7.21 -36.33
C SER A 19 -13.03 -8.73 -36.08
N LYS A 20 -13.22 -9.15 -34.83
CA LYS A 20 -13.36 -10.55 -34.44
C LYS A 20 -14.79 -11.07 -34.61
N VAL A 21 -15.78 -10.20 -34.49
CA VAL A 21 -17.20 -10.58 -34.55
C VAL A 21 -17.89 -10.23 -35.88
N SER A 22 -17.27 -9.45 -36.76
CA SER A 22 -17.86 -9.01 -38.04
C SER A 22 -18.24 -10.15 -38.97
N SER A 23 -17.61 -11.31 -38.81
CA SER A 23 -17.86 -12.51 -39.62
C SER A 23 -18.97 -13.41 -39.05
N ASP A 24 -19.49 -13.14 -37.84
CA ASP A 24 -20.56 -13.93 -37.22
C ASP A 24 -21.92 -13.53 -37.79
N PRO A 25 -22.78 -14.46 -38.25
CA PRO A 25 -24.11 -14.14 -38.78
C PRO A 25 -25.00 -13.33 -37.82
N ARG A 26 -24.77 -13.46 -36.50
CA ARG A 26 -25.51 -12.73 -35.46
C ARG A 26 -25.07 -11.26 -35.35
N TYR A 27 -23.92 -10.89 -35.92
CA TYR A 27 -23.44 -9.51 -36.00
C TYR A 27 -24.26 -8.67 -36.98
N THR A 28 -24.57 -9.24 -38.14
CA THR A 28 -25.40 -8.61 -39.18
C THR A 28 -26.89 -8.56 -38.82
N ALA A 29 -27.34 -9.35 -37.84
CA ALA A 29 -28.72 -9.36 -37.35
C ALA A 29 -29.10 -8.08 -36.58
N VAL A 30 -28.11 -7.34 -36.06
CA VAL A 30 -28.30 -6.00 -35.49
C VAL A 30 -27.91 -5.00 -36.58
N ALA A 31 -28.82 -4.13 -37.02
CA ALA A 31 -28.62 -3.33 -38.24
C ALA A 31 -27.68 -2.12 -38.05
N SER A 32 -27.72 -1.44 -36.90
CA SER A 32 -26.96 -0.20 -36.66
C SER A 32 -25.68 -0.44 -35.87
N ASP A 33 -24.60 0.22 -36.30
CA ASP A 33 -23.28 0.09 -35.68
C ASP A 33 -23.25 0.63 -34.24
N SER A 34 -24.03 1.69 -33.97
CA SER A 34 -24.22 2.24 -32.63
C SER A 34 -24.91 1.26 -31.69
N CYS A 35 -25.96 0.58 -32.13
CA CYS A 35 -26.67 -0.40 -31.31
C CYS A 35 -25.77 -1.62 -30.99
N ARG A 36 -24.91 -2.04 -31.93
CA ARG A 36 -23.92 -3.08 -31.67
C ARG A 36 -22.91 -2.66 -30.59
N GLU A 37 -22.46 -1.41 -30.61
CA GLU A 37 -21.54 -0.86 -29.61
C GLU A 37 -22.19 -0.70 -28.23
N ASP A 38 -23.47 -0.32 -28.17
CA ASP A 38 -24.20 -0.21 -26.90
C ASP A 38 -24.47 -1.58 -26.25
N LEU A 39 -24.78 -2.60 -27.05
CA LEU A 39 -24.86 -3.99 -26.60
C LEU A 39 -23.51 -4.50 -26.10
N PHE A 40 -22.42 -4.08 -26.73
CA PHE A 40 -21.07 -4.38 -26.26
C PHE A 40 -20.74 -3.72 -24.93
N LYS A 41 -21.01 -2.42 -24.77
CA LYS A 41 -20.81 -1.70 -23.49
C LYS A 41 -21.65 -2.31 -22.37
N THR A 42 -22.88 -2.71 -22.67
CA THR A 42 -23.77 -3.40 -21.73
C THR A 42 -23.18 -4.76 -21.33
N TYR A 43 -22.67 -5.52 -22.30
CA TYR A 43 -21.98 -6.79 -22.03
C TYR A 43 -20.72 -6.60 -21.16
N LEU A 44 -19.90 -5.56 -21.39
CA LEU A 44 -18.76 -5.25 -20.53
C LEU A 44 -19.17 -4.96 -19.08
N LYS A 45 -20.33 -4.33 -18.86
CA LYS A 45 -20.87 -4.08 -17.52
C LYS A 45 -21.33 -5.37 -16.82
N THR A 46 -21.64 -6.44 -17.55
CA THR A 46 -22.06 -7.74 -16.98
C THR A 46 -20.90 -8.68 -16.62
N LEU A 47 -19.65 -8.36 -17.02
CA LEU A 47 -18.47 -9.13 -16.60
C LEU A 47 -18.24 -8.94 -15.09
N LYS A 48 -17.67 -9.90 -14.35
CA LYS A 48 -17.38 -9.73 -12.90
C LYS A 48 -16.27 -8.68 -12.70
N GLU A 49 -16.34 -7.85 -11.66
CA GLU A 49 -15.19 -7.04 -11.23
C GLU A 49 -14.12 -8.00 -10.72
N ASP A 50 -12.97 -8.07 -11.39
CA ASP A 50 -11.82 -8.80 -10.88
C ASP A 50 -11.29 -7.99 -9.68
N THR A 51 -11.31 -8.59 -8.48
CA THR A 51 -10.67 -7.99 -7.30
C THR A 51 -9.19 -7.80 -7.57
N PRO A 52 -8.51 -6.83 -6.92
CA PRO A 52 -7.07 -6.59 -7.14
C PRO A 52 -6.20 -7.85 -6.99
N ASP A 53 -6.60 -8.79 -6.13
CA ASP A 53 -5.94 -10.08 -5.97
C ASP A 53 -6.15 -11.05 -7.15
N VAL A 54 -7.33 -11.03 -7.81
CA VAL A 54 -7.60 -11.86 -9.01
C VAL A 54 -6.96 -11.24 -10.25
N ILE A 55 -6.85 -9.92 -10.32
CA ILE A 55 -6.07 -9.23 -11.36
C ILE A 55 -4.60 -9.65 -11.25
N ARG A 56 -4.04 -9.69 -10.03
CA ARG A 56 -2.68 -10.16 -9.75
C ARG A 56 -2.45 -11.61 -10.20
N SER A 57 -3.41 -12.51 -9.92
CA SER A 57 -3.28 -13.93 -10.31
C SER A 57 -3.49 -14.17 -11.81
N LYS A 58 -4.39 -13.44 -12.48
CA LYS A 58 -4.61 -13.56 -13.94
C LYS A 58 -3.50 -12.90 -14.77
N GLU A 59 -2.80 -11.92 -14.23
CA GLU A 59 -1.63 -11.30 -14.87
C GLU A 59 -0.39 -12.23 -14.79
N GLU A 60 -0.32 -13.09 -13.76
CA GLU A 60 0.65 -14.19 -13.66
C GLU A 60 0.35 -15.35 -14.64
N GLU A 61 -0.92 -15.63 -14.97
CA GLU A 61 -1.31 -16.73 -15.88
C GLU A 61 -1.31 -16.36 -17.39
N LYS A 62 -1.30 -15.07 -17.76
CA LYS A 62 -1.37 -14.61 -19.18
C LYS A 62 -0.04 -14.59 -19.92
N LEU A 63 1.06 -15.06 -19.32
CA LEU A 63 2.34 -15.21 -20.04
C LEU A 63 2.29 -16.48 -20.91
N PRO A 64 2.43 -16.38 -22.24
CA PRO A 64 2.36 -17.54 -23.11
C PRO A 64 3.54 -18.49 -22.85
N SER A 65 3.24 -19.77 -22.64
CA SER A 65 4.20 -20.86 -22.75
C SER A 65 4.54 -21.06 -24.24
N PHE A 66 5.55 -20.34 -24.72
CA PHE A 66 6.22 -20.73 -25.97
C PHE A 66 7.32 -21.73 -25.62
N THR A 67 7.07 -22.98 -25.98
CA THR A 67 8.00 -24.07 -25.80
C THR A 67 9.25 -23.87 -26.67
N SER A 68 10.39 -24.17 -26.06
CA SER A 68 11.63 -24.64 -26.71
C SER A 68 12.51 -23.61 -27.44
N LYS A 69 13.34 -22.91 -26.65
CA LYS A 69 14.79 -23.04 -26.82
C LYS A 69 15.49 -23.03 -25.47
N LYS A 70 15.93 -24.22 -25.05
CA LYS A 70 16.99 -24.39 -24.05
C LYS A 70 18.17 -23.48 -24.40
N LYS A 71 18.50 -22.53 -23.52
CA LYS A 71 19.87 -22.07 -23.30
C LYS A 71 19.99 -21.39 -21.94
N ASP A 72 20.55 -22.16 -21.01
CA ASP A 72 21.36 -21.80 -19.83
C ASP A 72 20.74 -20.80 -18.84
N GLU A 73 20.20 -21.26 -17.72
CA GLU A 73 20.93 -21.43 -16.45
C GLU A 73 21.71 -20.16 -16.02
N ARG A 74 21.17 -19.47 -15.00
CA ARG A 74 21.80 -18.33 -14.29
C ARG A 74 22.05 -17.09 -15.18
N GLY A 75 20.98 -16.41 -15.63
CA GLY A 75 21.05 -15.18 -16.44
C GLY A 75 21.80 -13.99 -15.80
N GLU A 76 23.11 -14.12 -15.63
CA GLU A 76 24.03 -13.11 -15.10
C GLU A 76 24.74 -12.31 -16.19
N GLY A 77 24.53 -12.64 -17.47
CA GLY A 77 25.22 -12.03 -18.62
C GLY A 77 24.33 -11.33 -19.66
N HIS A 78 23.05 -11.07 -19.37
CA HIS A 78 22.20 -10.33 -20.32
C HIS A 78 22.61 -8.83 -20.33
N PRO A 79 22.93 -8.22 -21.49
CA PRO A 79 23.38 -6.82 -21.56
C PRO A 79 22.44 -5.84 -20.85
N ALA A 80 21.13 -6.04 -21.01
CA ALA A 80 20.11 -5.24 -20.31
C ALA A 80 20.18 -5.31 -18.78
N ILE A 81 20.58 -6.46 -18.20
CA ILE A 81 20.75 -6.59 -16.75
C ILE A 81 21.91 -5.73 -16.28
N GLU A 82 23.02 -5.77 -17.01
CA GLU A 82 24.22 -5.01 -16.65
C GLU A 82 24.01 -3.50 -16.85
N ASP A 83 23.35 -3.11 -17.93
CA ASP A 83 22.96 -1.72 -18.17
C ASP A 83 22.01 -1.20 -17.08
N PHE A 84 21.06 -2.02 -16.64
CA PHE A 84 20.16 -1.65 -15.56
C PHE A 84 20.86 -1.63 -14.19
N ARG A 85 21.83 -2.52 -13.93
CA ARG A 85 22.69 -2.46 -12.74
C ARG A 85 23.52 -1.18 -12.71
N ASN A 86 24.11 -0.78 -13.84
CA ASN A 86 24.86 0.47 -13.96
C ASN A 86 23.95 1.68 -13.73
N PHE A 87 22.73 1.65 -14.29
CA PHE A 87 21.71 2.67 -14.04
C PHE A 87 21.34 2.76 -12.55
N LEU A 88 21.13 1.63 -11.88
CA LEU A 88 20.86 1.57 -10.45
C LEU A 88 22.06 2.03 -9.62
N ALA A 89 23.29 1.70 -10.02
CA ALA A 89 24.50 2.14 -9.32
C ALA A 89 24.68 3.66 -9.36
N GLU A 90 24.26 4.31 -10.46
CA GLU A 90 24.31 5.76 -10.64
C GLU A 90 23.19 6.50 -9.89
N LYS A 91 21.97 5.93 -9.86
CA LYS A 91 20.77 6.62 -9.34
C LYS A 91 20.34 6.19 -7.94
N VAL A 92 20.76 5.02 -7.45
CA VAL A 92 20.48 4.51 -6.11
C VAL A 92 21.76 4.62 -5.28
N THR A 93 21.89 5.78 -4.62
CA THR A 93 23.02 6.14 -3.77
C THR A 93 22.70 6.04 -2.27
N ASP A 94 21.42 5.95 -1.92
CA ASP A 94 20.91 5.79 -0.55
C ASP A 94 20.40 4.36 -0.32
N SER A 95 20.33 3.95 0.96
CA SER A 95 19.74 2.66 1.35
C SER A 95 18.22 2.73 1.51
N GLU A 96 17.64 3.93 1.41
CA GLU A 96 16.26 4.21 1.81
C GLU A 96 15.41 4.66 0.62
N GLY A 97 14.47 3.80 0.22
CA GLY A 97 13.53 4.08 -0.86
C GLY A 97 12.82 2.82 -1.32
N SER A 98 11.52 2.93 -1.63
CA SER A 98 10.76 1.82 -2.21
C SER A 98 11.00 1.75 -3.72
N PHE A 99 10.92 0.54 -4.28
CA PHE A 99 10.97 0.36 -5.74
C PHE A 99 9.89 1.19 -6.45
N GLU A 100 8.73 1.39 -5.82
CA GLU A 100 7.63 2.16 -6.41
C GLU A 100 7.93 3.66 -6.47
N SER A 101 8.58 4.22 -5.45
CA SER A 101 9.01 5.62 -5.47
C SER A 101 10.16 5.86 -6.48
N PHE A 102 11.05 4.87 -6.64
CA PHE A 102 12.09 4.88 -7.67
C PHE A 102 11.49 4.78 -9.08
N LYS A 103 10.61 3.80 -9.31
CA LYS A 103 9.89 3.62 -10.57
C LYS A 103 9.13 4.88 -10.98
N SER A 104 8.39 5.49 -10.06
CA SER A 104 7.62 6.72 -10.35
C SER A 104 8.51 7.88 -10.83
N LYS A 105 9.74 7.98 -10.32
CA LYS A 105 10.71 9.00 -10.74
C LYS A 105 11.41 8.69 -12.06
N PHE A 106 11.62 7.42 -12.37
CA PHE A 106 12.54 7.00 -13.43
C PHE A 106 11.92 6.17 -14.56
N TYR A 107 10.61 5.87 -14.54
CA TYR A 107 9.96 5.06 -15.60
C TYR A 107 10.04 5.67 -17.00
N ARG A 108 10.25 7.00 -17.12
CA ARG A 108 10.44 7.69 -18.40
C ARG A 108 11.91 7.76 -18.85
N ASN A 109 12.83 7.24 -18.05
CA ASN A 109 14.25 7.31 -18.39
C ASN A 109 14.54 6.35 -19.55
N PRO A 110 15.33 6.73 -20.57
CA PRO A 110 15.71 5.83 -21.66
C PRO A 110 16.41 4.54 -21.21
N ARG A 111 17.06 4.55 -20.05
CA ARG A 111 17.67 3.36 -19.42
C ARG A 111 16.69 2.48 -18.65
N TRP A 112 15.41 2.89 -18.55
CA TRP A 112 14.32 2.06 -18.03
C TRP A 112 13.85 1.08 -19.11
N THR A 113 14.69 0.08 -19.40
CA THR A 113 14.52 -0.87 -20.51
C THR A 113 13.29 -1.77 -20.37
N ASP A 114 12.49 -1.96 -21.41
CA ASP A 114 11.38 -2.93 -21.44
C ASP A 114 11.85 -4.37 -21.62
N GLU A 115 13.14 -4.60 -21.88
CA GLU A 115 13.75 -5.93 -21.97
C GLU A 115 13.81 -6.66 -20.62
N LEU A 116 13.66 -5.92 -19.51
CA LEU A 116 13.59 -6.48 -18.17
C LEU A 116 12.16 -6.46 -17.63
N THR A 117 11.74 -7.57 -17.06
CA THR A 117 10.43 -7.67 -16.39
C THR A 117 10.41 -6.79 -15.14
N ALA A 118 9.22 -6.39 -14.70
CA ALA A 118 9.05 -5.63 -13.46
C ALA A 118 9.66 -6.38 -12.25
N VAL A 119 9.56 -7.71 -12.23
CA VAL A 119 10.15 -8.58 -11.20
C VAL A 119 11.67 -8.54 -11.25
N GLN A 120 12.28 -8.61 -12.44
CA GLN A 120 13.73 -8.50 -12.61
C GLN A 120 14.24 -7.11 -12.18
N LYS A 121 13.58 -6.04 -12.61
CA LYS A 121 13.91 -4.66 -12.21
C LYS A 121 13.83 -4.47 -10.71
N LYS A 122 12.77 -4.98 -10.06
CA LYS A 122 12.58 -4.93 -8.61
C LYS A 122 13.67 -5.70 -7.87
N ARG A 123 13.98 -6.92 -8.31
CA ARG A 123 15.04 -7.75 -7.73
C ARG A 123 16.41 -7.07 -7.82
N LEU A 124 16.74 -6.47 -8.97
CA LEU A 124 18.00 -5.74 -9.15
C LEU A 124 18.07 -4.50 -8.27
N PHE A 125 16.96 -3.75 -8.13
CA PHE A 125 16.86 -2.62 -7.23
C PHE A 125 17.08 -3.04 -5.76
N GLU A 126 16.37 -4.06 -5.28
CA GLU A 126 16.51 -4.57 -3.91
C GLU A 126 17.90 -5.15 -3.64
N SER A 127 18.54 -5.73 -4.67
CA SER A 127 19.93 -6.19 -4.59
C SER A 127 20.89 -5.00 -4.41
N ARG A 128 20.69 -3.91 -5.17
CA ARG A 128 21.51 -2.70 -5.05
C ARG A 128 21.35 -2.03 -3.69
N VAL A 129 20.12 -1.89 -3.20
CA VAL A 129 19.85 -1.34 -1.87
C VAL A 129 20.53 -2.15 -0.77
N ARG A 130 20.50 -3.49 -0.85
CA ARG A 130 21.23 -4.37 0.07
C ARG A 130 22.74 -4.17 -0.01
N GLU A 131 23.29 -4.01 -1.22
CA GLU A 131 24.72 -3.76 -1.41
C GLU A 131 25.14 -2.43 -0.78
N VAL A 132 24.38 -1.35 -1.00
CA VAL A 132 24.63 -0.03 -0.38
C VAL A 132 24.56 -0.12 1.13
N LYS A 133 23.55 -0.79 1.68
CA LYS A 133 23.40 -1.01 3.13
C LYS A 133 24.56 -1.81 3.71
N LYS A 134 25.00 -2.87 3.03
CA LYS A 134 26.15 -3.69 3.43
C LYS A 134 27.43 -2.87 3.43
N LYS A 135 27.72 -2.10 2.37
CA LYS A 135 28.89 -1.24 2.29
C LYS A 135 28.90 -0.15 3.38
N LEU A 136 27.74 0.40 3.72
CA LEU A 136 27.59 1.35 4.82
C LEU A 136 27.95 0.69 6.17
N LEU A 137 27.39 -0.49 6.44
CA LEU A 137 27.70 -1.29 7.64
C LEU A 137 29.17 -1.70 7.72
N GLU A 138 29.78 -2.10 6.61
CA GLU A 138 31.20 -2.48 6.54
C GLU A 138 32.13 -1.27 6.72
N SER A 139 31.77 -0.11 6.15
CA SER A 139 32.52 1.14 6.39
C SER A 139 32.45 1.59 7.84
N GLN A 140 31.30 1.37 8.49
CA GLN A 140 31.09 1.62 9.91
C GLN A 140 31.87 0.63 10.78
N ALA A 141 31.83 -0.67 10.47
CA ALA A 141 32.63 -1.66 11.20
C ALA A 141 34.14 -1.49 10.98
N THR A 142 34.58 -0.97 9.82
CA THR A 142 36.00 -0.73 9.55
C THR A 142 36.51 0.47 10.32
N CYS A 143 35.72 1.55 10.47
CA CYS A 143 36.12 2.67 11.34
C CYS A 143 36.19 2.26 12.81
N ASP A 144 35.34 1.33 13.25
CA ASP A 144 35.37 0.76 14.60
C ASP A 144 36.63 -0.12 14.79
N ASN A 145 36.98 -0.96 13.81
CA ASN A 145 38.18 -1.81 13.87
C ASN A 145 39.52 -1.06 13.73
N THR A 146 39.57 0.07 13.01
CA THR A 146 40.76 0.94 13.00
C THR A 146 40.94 1.66 14.33
N ARG A 147 39.84 1.95 15.03
CA ARG A 147 39.84 2.50 16.39
C ARG A 147 40.42 1.48 17.38
N ASP A 148 40.01 0.22 17.27
CA ASP A 148 40.50 -0.86 18.14
C ASP A 148 41.98 -1.24 17.86
N LYS A 149 42.47 -1.09 16.62
CA LYS A 149 43.89 -1.33 16.27
C LYS A 149 44.82 -0.16 16.59
N GLU A 150 44.34 1.09 16.53
CA GLU A 150 45.07 2.25 17.05
C GLU A 150 45.10 2.23 18.59
N GLU A 151 44.02 1.79 19.26
CA GLU A 151 43.96 1.63 20.72
C GLU A 151 44.91 0.53 21.23
N GLN A 152 45.08 -0.60 20.52
CA GLN A 152 46.07 -1.62 20.90
C GLN A 152 47.53 -1.15 20.70
N SER A 153 47.78 -0.23 19.76
CA SER A 153 49.11 0.33 19.54
C SER A 153 49.43 1.50 20.49
N GLN A 154 48.40 2.22 20.97
CA GLN A 154 48.52 3.29 21.97
C GLN A 154 48.39 2.80 23.43
N SER A 155 47.97 1.56 23.67
CA SER A 155 47.86 0.96 25.01
C SER A 155 49.20 0.85 25.78
N LEU A 156 50.35 1.18 25.17
CA LEU A 156 51.60 1.35 25.89
C LEU A 156 51.85 2.80 26.35
N HIS A 157 51.02 3.78 25.97
CA HIS A 157 51.12 5.19 26.38
C HIS A 157 49.75 5.80 26.79
N SER A 158 49.60 5.96 28.11
CA SER A 158 48.89 7.04 28.83
C SER A 158 47.37 6.90 29.15
N PRO A 159 46.92 7.26 30.37
CA PRO A 159 45.58 6.96 30.90
C PRO A 159 44.50 8.05 30.63
N SER A 160 44.65 8.88 29.60
CA SER A 160 43.90 10.15 29.47
C SER A 160 42.83 10.21 28.38
N VAL A 161 42.44 9.09 27.75
CA VAL A 161 41.57 9.10 26.54
C VAL A 161 40.13 8.63 26.80
N SER A 162 39.86 7.86 27.86
CA SER A 162 38.52 7.33 28.17
C SER A 162 37.52 8.42 28.59
N GLU A 163 37.94 9.46 29.31
CA GLU A 163 37.05 10.56 29.76
C GLU A 163 36.56 11.46 28.60
N ASN A 164 37.29 11.52 27.48
CA ASN A 164 36.93 12.36 26.33
C ASN A 164 35.83 11.76 25.43
N ASN A 165 35.74 10.43 25.34
CA ASN A 165 34.71 9.76 24.52
C ASN A 165 33.31 9.85 25.16
N GLU A 166 33.21 9.65 26.47
CA GLU A 166 31.95 9.86 27.22
C GLU A 166 31.50 11.32 27.14
N SER A 167 32.43 12.28 27.32
CA SER A 167 32.12 13.71 27.24
C SER A 167 31.56 14.10 25.86
N SER A 168 32.16 13.61 24.76
CA SER A 168 31.69 13.89 23.39
C SER A 168 30.33 13.26 23.06
N THR A 169 30.04 12.08 23.64
CA THR A 169 28.77 11.38 23.43
C THR A 169 27.66 12.07 24.22
N SER A 170 27.91 12.39 25.49
CA SER A 170 26.97 13.17 26.32
C SER A 170 26.71 14.56 25.77
N GLN A 171 27.70 15.21 25.15
CA GLN A 171 27.53 16.49 24.46
C GLN A 171 26.60 16.35 23.23
N LYS A 172 26.73 15.27 22.45
CA LYS A 172 25.83 15.00 21.32
C LYS A 172 24.42 14.66 21.79
N GLU A 173 24.27 13.85 22.84
CA GLU A 173 22.97 13.52 23.43
C GLU A 173 22.26 14.78 23.97
N ALA A 174 22.98 15.63 24.69
CA ALA A 174 22.48 16.93 25.12
C ALA A 174 22.08 17.83 23.94
N ALA A 175 22.86 17.80 22.83
CA ALA A 175 22.52 18.52 21.62
C ALA A 175 21.24 17.98 20.96
N VAL A 176 21.04 16.66 20.92
CA VAL A 176 19.81 16.01 20.45
C VAL A 176 18.62 16.41 21.30
N GLU A 177 18.73 16.36 22.62
CA GLU A 177 17.66 16.73 23.54
C GLU A 177 17.28 18.21 23.39
N ASN A 178 18.28 19.09 23.37
CA ASN A 178 18.08 20.53 23.20
C ASN A 178 17.43 20.85 21.85
N PHE A 179 17.87 20.21 20.77
CA PHE A 179 17.29 20.40 19.45
C PHE A 179 15.86 19.83 19.37
N THR A 180 15.58 18.70 20.01
CA THR A 180 14.24 18.12 20.11
C THR A 180 13.28 19.06 20.87
N LYS A 181 13.71 19.64 22.00
CA LYS A 181 12.94 20.66 22.73
C LYS A 181 12.69 21.90 21.88
N PHE A 182 13.70 22.34 21.12
CA PHE A 182 13.58 23.48 20.21
C PHE A 182 12.56 23.20 19.09
N ILE A 183 12.60 22.03 18.46
CA ILE A 183 11.60 21.64 17.46
C ILE A 183 10.22 21.59 18.10
N ALA A 184 10.06 20.99 19.28
CA ALA A 184 8.77 20.92 19.98
C ALA A 184 8.19 22.30 20.33
N GLU A 185 9.03 23.29 20.61
CA GLU A 185 8.62 24.68 20.85
C GLU A 185 8.20 25.40 19.55
N LYS A 186 8.89 25.14 18.44
CA LYS A 186 8.74 25.91 17.19
C LYS A 186 7.85 25.25 16.14
N VAL A 187 7.67 23.94 16.21
CA VAL A 187 6.92 23.12 15.24
C VAL A 187 5.76 22.49 15.98
N THR A 188 4.64 23.19 15.98
CA THR A 188 3.39 22.76 16.63
C THR A 188 2.46 22.04 15.65
N ASP A 189 2.54 22.39 14.37
CA ASP A 189 1.79 21.74 13.31
C ASP A 189 2.66 20.78 12.50
N SER A 190 1.99 19.90 11.77
CA SER A 190 2.60 18.93 10.88
C SER A 190 2.80 19.49 9.45
N GLU A 191 2.66 20.81 9.28
CA GLU A 191 2.67 21.55 8.01
C GLU A 191 4.01 22.28 7.85
N GLY A 192 5.01 21.56 7.37
CA GLY A 192 6.30 22.18 7.12
C GLY A 192 7.30 21.23 6.50
N SER A 193 8.27 21.81 5.80
CA SER A 193 9.43 21.06 5.36
C SER A 193 10.63 21.41 6.24
N PHE A 194 11.55 20.46 6.41
CA PHE A 194 12.83 20.76 7.07
C PHE A 194 13.57 21.93 6.40
N LYS A 195 13.41 22.10 5.08
CA LYS A 195 14.04 23.22 4.33
C LYS A 195 13.49 24.58 4.77
N SER A 196 12.16 24.71 4.87
CA SER A 196 11.51 25.94 5.32
C SER A 196 11.77 26.21 6.81
N PHE A 197 11.82 25.16 7.63
CA PHE A 197 12.21 25.26 9.04
C PHE A 197 13.65 25.74 9.18
N LYS A 198 14.60 25.08 8.52
CA LYS A 198 16.02 25.45 8.51
C LYS A 198 16.22 26.90 8.07
N SER A 199 15.61 27.31 6.94
CA SER A 199 15.75 28.68 6.44
C SER A 199 15.26 29.77 7.39
N ARG A 200 14.43 29.43 8.37
CA ARG A 200 13.86 30.36 9.35
C ARG A 200 14.63 30.40 10.67
N PHE A 201 15.34 29.32 10.99
CA PHE A 201 15.95 29.10 12.30
C PHE A 201 17.45 28.77 12.25
N ASP A 202 18.08 28.75 11.08
CA ASP A 202 19.53 28.48 10.94
C ASP A 202 20.43 29.55 11.59
N THR A 203 19.90 30.75 11.82
CA THR A 203 20.55 31.82 12.57
C THR A 203 20.22 31.84 14.07
N ASP A 204 19.33 30.96 14.56
CA ASP A 204 18.91 30.93 15.96
C ASP A 204 20.05 30.42 16.87
N LEU A 205 20.20 30.98 18.07
CA LEU A 205 21.19 30.53 19.06
C LEU A 205 20.99 29.07 19.48
N LYS A 206 19.73 28.59 19.44
CA LYS A 206 19.36 27.21 19.72
C LYS A 206 19.62 26.27 18.53
N TRP A 207 19.99 26.78 17.36
CA TRP A 207 20.42 25.98 16.21
C TRP A 207 21.81 25.39 16.47
N THR A 208 21.83 24.25 17.16
CA THR A 208 23.09 23.62 17.60
C THR A 208 24.02 23.32 16.44
N LYS A 209 25.30 23.69 16.54
CA LYS A 209 26.33 23.34 15.55
C LYS A 209 26.87 21.91 15.72
N GLU A 210 26.57 21.29 16.86
CA GLU A 210 27.04 19.95 17.24
C GLU A 210 26.36 18.82 16.44
N LEU A 211 25.19 19.08 15.85
CA LEU A 211 24.46 18.13 15.01
C LEU A 211 24.60 18.49 13.53
N THR A 212 24.77 17.46 12.71
CA THR A 212 24.74 17.58 11.25
C THR A 212 23.34 17.90 10.75
N ASP A 213 23.24 18.45 9.54
CA ASP A 213 21.95 18.71 8.91
C ASP A 213 21.12 17.43 8.69
N ALA A 214 21.77 16.29 8.49
CA ALA A 214 21.11 15.00 8.32
C ALA A 214 20.46 14.52 9.64
N GLU A 215 21.19 14.63 10.76
CA GLU A 215 20.66 14.30 12.10
C GLU A 215 19.52 15.24 12.49
N LYS A 216 19.68 16.55 12.26
CA LYS A 216 18.62 17.55 12.49
C LYS A 216 17.38 17.26 11.65
N ARG A 217 17.55 16.92 10.38
CA ARG A 217 16.45 16.51 9.50
C ARG A 217 15.73 15.29 10.05
N LYS A 218 16.47 14.27 10.48
CA LYS A 218 15.88 13.05 11.07
C LYS A 218 15.07 13.36 12.32
N LEU A 219 15.58 14.22 13.21
CA LEU A 219 14.86 14.65 14.41
C LEU A 219 13.60 15.47 14.07
N PHE A 220 13.68 16.36 13.08
CA PHE A 220 12.53 17.12 12.60
C PHE A 220 11.46 16.22 12.00
N ASP A 221 11.84 15.35 11.06
CA ASP A 221 10.90 14.44 10.39
C ASP A 221 10.24 13.51 11.42
N SER A 222 11.02 12.99 12.39
CA SER A 222 10.48 12.17 13.49
C SER A 222 9.51 12.94 14.39
N HIS A 223 9.75 14.22 14.67
CA HIS A 223 8.84 15.05 15.47
C HIS A 223 7.54 15.32 14.71
N VAL A 224 7.63 15.63 13.42
CA VAL A 224 6.46 15.81 12.56
C VAL A 224 5.62 14.53 12.50
N ASP A 225 6.26 13.38 12.33
CA ASP A 225 5.59 12.07 12.35
C ASP A 225 4.90 11.79 13.70
N GLU A 226 5.54 12.18 14.81
CA GLU A 226 4.96 12.06 16.14
C GLU A 226 3.73 12.97 16.34
N ILE A 227 3.75 14.19 15.81
CA ILE A 227 2.58 15.08 15.78
C ILE A 227 1.46 14.41 14.96
N HIS A 228 1.75 13.93 13.75
CA HIS A 228 0.78 13.22 12.90
C HIS A 228 0.18 12.01 13.62
N ARG A 229 1.02 11.22 14.30
CA ARG A 229 0.60 10.03 15.04
C ARG A 229 -0.37 10.41 16.16
N LYS A 230 -0.03 11.41 16.98
CA LYS A 230 -0.89 11.91 18.06
C LYS A 230 -2.21 12.48 17.54
N ASN A 231 -2.15 13.28 16.47
CA ASN A 231 -3.35 13.83 15.83
C ASN A 231 -4.25 12.70 15.30
N ARG A 232 -3.69 11.70 14.61
CA ARG A 232 -4.44 10.53 14.15
C ARG A 232 -5.11 9.80 15.31
N GLU A 233 -4.36 9.48 16.36
CA GLU A 233 -4.89 8.75 17.52
C GLU A 233 -6.03 9.50 18.19
N LEU A 234 -5.90 10.83 18.32
CA LEU A 234 -6.95 11.70 18.82
C LEU A 234 -8.21 11.65 17.94
N LEU A 235 -8.05 11.84 16.63
CA LEU A 235 -9.15 11.82 15.67
C LEU A 235 -9.86 10.46 15.68
N TRP A 236 -9.11 9.37 15.64
CA TRP A 236 -9.68 8.02 15.66
C TRP A 236 -10.39 7.72 16.98
N SER A 237 -9.84 8.16 18.11
CA SER A 237 -10.51 8.03 19.41
C SER A 237 -11.85 8.75 19.44
N ILE A 238 -11.95 9.95 18.86
CA ILE A 238 -13.22 10.67 18.76
C ILE A 238 -14.18 9.93 17.81
N LEU A 239 -13.69 9.47 16.66
CA LEU A 239 -14.50 8.74 15.67
C LEU A 239 -15.03 7.40 16.21
N ASP A 240 -14.29 6.72 17.08
CA ASP A 240 -14.72 5.47 17.72
C ASP A 240 -15.85 5.68 18.73
N GLU A 241 -15.92 6.85 19.38
CA GLU A 241 -17.01 7.23 20.27
C GLU A 241 -18.28 7.68 19.51
N ILE A 242 -18.13 8.10 18.26
CA ILE A 242 -19.24 8.46 17.39
C ILE A 242 -19.82 7.19 16.75
N GLU A 243 -21.14 7.02 16.84
CA GLU A 243 -21.82 5.94 16.14
C GLU A 243 -21.86 6.23 14.62
N LEU A 244 -20.92 5.62 13.89
CA LEU A 244 -20.73 5.81 12.45
C LEU A 244 -21.27 4.63 11.65
N SER A 245 -22.06 4.92 10.61
CA SER A 245 -22.40 3.98 9.55
C SER A 245 -21.33 3.99 8.45
N LEU A 246 -21.19 2.91 7.67
CA LEU A 246 -20.23 2.88 6.55
C LEU A 246 -20.55 3.88 5.42
N ALA A 247 -21.77 4.42 5.38
CA ALA A 247 -22.20 5.46 4.44
C ALA A 247 -21.98 6.90 4.95
N THR A 248 -21.55 7.05 6.20
CA THR A 248 -21.31 8.37 6.79
C THR A 248 -20.16 9.06 6.04
N THR A 249 -20.31 10.35 5.77
CA THR A 249 -19.29 11.17 5.09
C THR A 249 -18.55 12.08 6.07
N TRP A 250 -17.39 12.58 5.68
CA TRP A 250 -16.62 13.52 6.51
C TRP A 250 -17.44 14.77 6.87
N ASP A 251 -18.18 15.33 5.91
CA ASP A 251 -18.96 16.55 6.11
C ASP A 251 -20.05 16.43 7.18
N SER A 252 -20.60 15.24 7.43
CA SER A 252 -21.64 15.04 8.44
C SER A 252 -21.09 14.80 9.85
N VAL A 253 -19.79 14.50 9.97
CA VAL A 253 -19.14 14.22 11.26
C VAL A 253 -18.18 15.31 11.69
N LYS A 254 -17.69 16.13 10.75
CA LYS A 254 -16.68 17.15 11.04
C LYS A 254 -17.09 18.12 12.14
N ASP A 255 -18.36 18.54 12.18
CA ASP A 255 -18.85 19.47 13.19
C ASP A 255 -18.86 18.82 14.59
N LYS A 256 -19.17 17.51 14.65
CA LYS A 256 -19.12 16.74 15.91
C LYS A 256 -17.69 16.55 16.40
N VAL A 257 -16.78 16.26 15.47
CA VAL A 257 -15.35 16.11 15.77
C VAL A 257 -14.75 17.44 16.24
N GLN A 258 -15.06 18.55 15.57
CA GLN A 258 -14.56 19.88 15.92
C GLN A 258 -15.16 20.41 17.23
N GLY A 259 -16.35 19.95 17.61
CA GLY A 259 -16.97 20.28 18.89
C GLY A 259 -16.40 19.51 20.09
N ASP A 260 -15.54 18.53 19.88
CA ASP A 260 -14.92 17.75 20.97
C ASP A 260 -13.83 18.56 21.69
N SER A 261 -13.83 18.54 23.02
CA SER A 261 -12.87 19.29 23.84
C SER A 261 -11.41 18.88 23.60
N ARG A 262 -11.18 17.63 23.19
CA ARG A 262 -9.85 17.11 22.85
C ARG A 262 -9.33 17.74 21.56
N PHE A 263 -10.21 18.15 20.65
CA PHE A 263 -9.85 18.70 19.35
C PHE A 263 -9.16 20.08 19.42
N ILE A 264 -9.16 20.73 20.59
CA ILE A 264 -8.51 22.03 20.82
C ILE A 264 -7.00 21.98 20.52
N SER A 265 -6.33 20.86 20.80
CA SER A 265 -4.90 20.67 20.55
C SER A 265 -4.57 20.08 19.17
N TYR A 266 -5.58 19.83 18.33
CA TYR A 266 -5.42 19.22 17.03
C TYR A 266 -4.87 20.22 16.01
N THR A 267 -3.77 19.87 15.35
CA THR A 267 -3.03 20.82 14.49
C THR A 267 -3.08 20.52 12.99
N ASP A 268 -3.62 19.38 12.55
CA ASP A 268 -3.68 19.08 11.12
C ASP A 268 -4.78 19.87 10.40
N SER A 269 -4.52 20.17 9.12
CA SER A 269 -5.50 20.82 8.23
C SER A 269 -6.75 19.96 7.98
N GLU A 270 -7.88 20.59 7.68
CA GLU A 270 -9.14 19.89 7.33
C GLU A 270 -8.94 18.88 6.19
N LYS A 271 -8.07 19.19 5.23
CA LYS A 271 -7.72 18.28 4.14
C LYS A 271 -7.01 17.01 4.63
N LYS A 272 -6.15 17.11 5.65
CA LYS A 272 -5.52 15.95 6.28
C LYS A 272 -6.53 15.18 7.14
N GLN A 273 -7.40 15.88 7.86
CA GLN A 273 -8.50 15.28 8.62
C GLN A 273 -9.39 14.41 7.72
N ALA A 274 -9.85 14.95 6.58
CA ALA A 274 -10.68 14.22 5.63
C ALA A 274 -9.99 12.98 5.04
N LYS A 275 -8.67 13.05 4.79
CA LYS A 275 -7.88 11.89 4.34
C LYS A 275 -7.78 10.82 5.43
N GLU A 276 -7.50 11.23 6.66
CA GLU A 276 -7.39 10.32 7.78
C GLU A 276 -8.75 9.67 8.11
N TYR A 277 -9.85 10.42 7.98
CA TYR A 277 -11.21 9.90 8.05
C TYR A 277 -11.46 8.83 6.96
N ALA A 278 -11.03 9.05 5.72
CA ALA A 278 -11.17 8.05 4.67
C ALA A 278 -10.41 6.75 4.99
N VAL A 279 -9.20 6.87 5.57
CA VAL A 279 -8.42 5.71 6.04
C VAL A 279 -9.15 4.98 7.17
N TYR A 280 -9.68 5.73 8.14
CA TYR A 280 -10.50 5.18 9.23
C TYR A 280 -11.73 4.42 8.70
N MET A 281 -12.50 5.02 7.79
CA MET A 281 -13.68 4.40 7.21
C MET A 281 -13.33 3.15 6.40
N HIS A 282 -12.21 3.15 5.69
CA HIS A 282 -11.71 1.96 5.00
C HIS A 282 -11.37 0.83 6.00
N LYS A 283 -10.70 1.15 7.11
CA LYS A 283 -10.40 0.17 8.17
C LYS A 283 -11.67 -0.38 8.83
N LYS A 284 -12.65 0.48 9.10
CA LYS A 284 -13.97 0.10 9.63
C LYS A 284 -14.71 -0.83 8.66
N TYR A 285 -14.65 -0.53 7.36
CA TYR A 285 -15.20 -1.39 6.30
C TYR A 285 -14.53 -2.77 6.26
N LEU A 286 -13.19 -2.84 6.30
CA LEU A 286 -12.48 -4.12 6.32
C LEU A 286 -12.84 -4.95 7.55
N LYS A 287 -12.95 -4.31 8.72
CA LYS A 287 -13.35 -4.99 9.95
C LYS A 287 -14.78 -5.53 9.85
N ALA A 288 -15.73 -4.73 9.37
CA ALA A 288 -17.11 -5.18 9.16
C ALA A 288 -17.20 -6.39 8.20
N LYS A 289 -16.34 -6.45 7.17
CA LYS A 289 -16.27 -7.61 6.28
C LYS A 289 -15.72 -8.87 6.95
N GLU A 290 -14.68 -8.71 7.75
CA GLU A 290 -14.11 -9.80 8.53
C GLU A 290 -15.15 -10.35 9.51
N ASP A 291 -15.78 -9.47 10.29
CA ASP A 291 -16.82 -9.81 11.25
C ASP A 291 -18.01 -10.52 10.58
N PHE A 292 -18.44 -10.02 9.42
CA PHE A 292 -19.49 -10.68 8.63
C PHE A 292 -19.06 -12.06 8.13
N ARG A 293 -17.81 -12.24 7.73
CA ARG A 293 -17.29 -13.55 7.32
C ARG A 293 -17.24 -14.53 8.49
N GLU A 294 -16.93 -14.06 9.70
CA GLU A 294 -17.02 -14.87 10.91
C GLU A 294 -18.46 -15.25 11.22
N LEU A 295 -19.42 -14.32 11.10
CA LEU A 295 -20.85 -14.62 11.23
C LEU A 295 -21.29 -15.73 10.26
N LEU A 296 -20.87 -15.68 8.99
CA LEU A 296 -21.19 -16.71 8.02
C LEU A 296 -20.67 -18.11 8.42
N LYS A 297 -19.50 -18.17 9.08
CA LYS A 297 -18.93 -19.42 9.60
C LYS A 297 -19.66 -19.92 10.84
N GLU A 298 -20.02 -19.03 11.76
CA GLU A 298 -20.68 -19.34 13.03
C GLU A 298 -22.12 -19.83 12.82
N THR A 299 -22.84 -19.20 11.90
CA THR A 299 -24.27 -19.48 11.69
C THR A 299 -24.53 -20.84 11.07
N GLN A 300 -23.56 -21.39 10.33
CA GLN A 300 -23.65 -22.71 9.67
C GLN A 300 -24.95 -22.94 8.88
N LEU A 301 -25.61 -21.86 8.44
CA LEU A 301 -26.85 -21.93 7.66
C LEU A 301 -26.60 -22.40 6.22
N PHE A 302 -25.35 -22.29 5.77
CA PHE A 302 -24.92 -22.74 4.45
C PHE A 302 -24.17 -24.06 4.54
N THR A 303 -24.50 -24.97 3.63
CA THR A 303 -23.88 -26.28 3.47
C THR A 303 -23.28 -26.39 2.07
N PHE A 304 -22.49 -27.43 1.81
CA PHE A 304 -21.92 -27.68 0.48
C PHE A 304 -22.99 -27.87 -0.62
N LYS A 305 -24.21 -28.29 -0.25
CA LYS A 305 -25.35 -28.43 -1.18
C LYS A 305 -26.08 -27.12 -1.43
N THR A 306 -25.86 -26.08 -0.61
CA THR A 306 -26.58 -24.80 -0.74
C THR A 306 -26.42 -24.20 -2.13
N LYS A 307 -25.24 -24.34 -2.76
CA LYS A 307 -25.03 -23.87 -4.14
C LYS A 307 -25.98 -24.54 -5.13
N GLU A 308 -26.07 -25.86 -5.09
CA GLU A 308 -26.93 -26.65 -5.97
C GLU A 308 -28.42 -26.32 -5.74
N ILE A 309 -28.84 -26.17 -4.48
CA ILE A 309 -30.21 -25.81 -4.11
C ILE A 309 -30.55 -24.37 -4.58
N LEU A 310 -29.59 -23.44 -4.51
CA LEU A 310 -29.75 -22.07 -5.02
C LEU A 310 -29.90 -22.04 -6.54
N GLU A 311 -29.09 -22.81 -7.28
CA GLU A 311 -29.15 -22.92 -8.74
C GLU A 311 -30.44 -23.61 -9.22
N GLN A 312 -30.97 -24.55 -8.44
CA GLN A 312 -32.27 -25.18 -8.66
C GLN A 312 -33.46 -24.24 -8.36
N GLY A 313 -33.21 -23.04 -7.82
CA GLY A 313 -34.24 -22.05 -7.49
C GLY A 313 -35.12 -22.43 -6.30
N SER A 314 -34.72 -23.43 -5.50
CA SER A 314 -35.49 -23.97 -4.38
C SER A 314 -35.15 -23.34 -3.03
N PHE A 315 -34.13 -22.48 -2.97
CA PHE A 315 -33.74 -21.73 -1.77
C PHE A 315 -33.74 -20.22 -2.03
N SER A 316 -34.39 -19.47 -1.14
CA SER A 316 -34.34 -18.01 -1.12
C SER A 316 -33.39 -17.55 -0.02
N LEU A 317 -32.49 -16.62 -0.35
CA LEU A 317 -31.63 -15.98 0.66
C LEU A 317 -32.45 -15.21 1.71
N LYS A 318 -33.74 -14.97 1.47
CA LYS A 318 -34.62 -14.23 2.36
C LYS A 318 -34.75 -14.86 3.76
N ASP A 319 -34.76 -16.19 3.85
CA ASP A 319 -34.82 -16.88 5.15
C ASP A 319 -33.54 -16.65 5.96
N PHE A 320 -32.39 -16.53 5.27
CA PHE A 320 -31.13 -16.15 5.90
C PHE A 320 -31.14 -14.68 6.32
N GLU A 321 -31.62 -13.78 5.47
CA GLU A 321 -31.73 -12.36 5.79
C GLU A 321 -32.63 -12.13 7.02
N ASP A 322 -33.78 -12.81 7.08
CA ASP A 322 -34.72 -12.72 8.19
C ASP A 322 -34.12 -13.30 9.49
N ALA A 323 -33.33 -14.37 9.39
CA ALA A 323 -32.60 -14.92 10.54
C ALA A 323 -31.52 -13.94 11.05
N MET A 324 -30.86 -13.21 10.16
CA MET A 324 -29.72 -12.34 10.46
C MET A 324 -30.07 -10.86 10.70
N GLN A 325 -31.33 -10.46 10.51
CA GLN A 325 -31.77 -9.06 10.58
C GLN A 325 -31.46 -8.34 11.91
N ASN A 326 -31.28 -9.09 13.00
CA ASN A 326 -30.95 -8.56 14.32
C ASN A 326 -29.45 -8.61 14.65
N ASP A 327 -28.63 -9.26 13.82
CA ASP A 327 -27.19 -9.36 14.07
C ASP A 327 -26.50 -8.04 13.70
N LYS A 328 -25.68 -7.52 14.62
CA LYS A 328 -24.97 -6.24 14.44
C LYS A 328 -23.99 -6.28 13.27
N ARG A 329 -23.34 -7.42 13.02
CA ARG A 329 -22.37 -7.61 11.93
C ARG A 329 -23.07 -7.66 10.57
N PHE A 330 -24.28 -8.22 10.53
CA PHE A 330 -25.14 -8.19 9.35
C PHE A 330 -25.69 -6.79 9.08
N THR A 331 -26.23 -6.12 10.10
CA THR A 331 -26.83 -4.78 9.97
C THR A 331 -25.80 -3.69 9.66
N ALA A 332 -24.54 -3.84 10.10
CA ALA A 332 -23.44 -2.93 9.76
C ALA A 332 -23.19 -2.80 8.24
N LEU A 333 -23.50 -3.84 7.46
CA LEU A 333 -23.31 -3.87 6.00
C LEU A 333 -24.58 -3.49 5.21
N THR A 334 -25.67 -3.07 5.88
CA THR A 334 -26.95 -2.76 5.22
C THR A 334 -26.85 -1.69 4.14
N CYS A 335 -26.01 -0.67 4.36
CA CYS A 335 -25.77 0.38 3.37
C CYS A 335 -24.99 -0.07 2.13
N ILE A 336 -24.48 -1.31 2.13
CA ILE A 336 -23.77 -1.96 1.02
C ILE A 336 -24.30 -3.38 0.79
N SER A 337 -25.64 -3.50 0.73
CA SER A 337 -26.37 -4.78 0.54
C SER A 337 -25.83 -5.60 -0.63
N ASP A 338 -25.54 -4.98 -1.78
CA ASP A 338 -25.03 -5.70 -2.95
C ASP A 338 -23.68 -6.38 -2.68
N GLN A 339 -22.79 -5.73 -1.94
CA GLN A 339 -21.49 -6.31 -1.57
C GLN A 339 -21.65 -7.40 -0.50
N ARG A 340 -22.57 -7.21 0.45
CA ARG A 340 -22.93 -8.23 1.44
C ARG A 340 -23.44 -9.50 0.74
N ASP A 341 -24.30 -9.35 -0.26
CA ASP A 341 -24.85 -10.48 -1.01
C ASP A 341 -23.78 -11.18 -1.85
N GLN A 342 -22.86 -10.42 -2.46
CA GLN A 342 -21.67 -10.98 -3.11
C GLN A 342 -20.80 -11.78 -2.14
N MET A 343 -20.63 -11.32 -0.90
CA MET A 343 -19.86 -12.03 0.13
C MET A 343 -20.55 -13.35 0.54
N ILE A 344 -21.88 -13.36 0.65
CA ILE A 344 -22.66 -14.59 0.91
C ILE A 344 -22.44 -15.58 -0.23
N LEU A 345 -22.61 -15.14 -1.48
CA LEU A 345 -22.42 -15.99 -2.66
C LEU A 345 -20.98 -16.50 -2.77
N ALA A 346 -19.98 -15.67 -2.45
CA ALA A 346 -18.58 -16.09 -2.42
C ALA A 346 -18.36 -17.18 -1.37
N TYR A 347 -18.91 -17.03 -0.17
CA TYR A 347 -18.82 -18.03 0.89
C TYR A 347 -19.49 -19.37 0.51
N ILE A 348 -20.67 -19.32 -0.11
CA ILE A 348 -21.36 -20.53 -0.61
C ILE A 348 -20.50 -21.24 -1.66
N ASN A 349 -19.86 -20.49 -2.57
CA ASN A 349 -18.95 -21.08 -3.57
C ASN A 349 -17.73 -21.72 -2.90
N GLU A 350 -17.07 -21.05 -1.96
CA GLU A 350 -15.94 -21.61 -1.21
C GLU A 350 -16.30 -22.91 -0.47
N LEU A 351 -17.52 -23.01 0.08
CA LEU A 351 -18.01 -24.24 0.70
C LEU A 351 -18.19 -25.37 -0.31
N SER A 352 -18.67 -25.08 -1.53
CA SER A 352 -18.82 -26.07 -2.58
C SER A 352 -17.47 -26.59 -3.10
N GLU A 353 -16.50 -25.69 -3.32
CA GLU A 353 -15.17 -26.02 -3.85
C GLU A 353 -14.36 -26.89 -2.89
N LYS A 354 -14.44 -26.65 -1.57
CA LYS A 354 -13.78 -27.49 -0.55
C LYS A 354 -14.25 -28.94 -0.51
N THR A 355 -15.38 -29.26 -1.14
CA THR A 355 -15.92 -30.63 -1.18
C THR A 355 -15.64 -31.36 -2.49
N GLN A 356 -15.15 -30.67 -3.52
CA GLN A 356 -14.68 -31.32 -4.74
C GLN A 356 -13.24 -31.83 -4.50
N PRO A 357 -12.97 -33.14 -4.67
CA PRO A 357 -11.60 -33.63 -4.60
C PRO A 357 -10.74 -32.93 -5.66
N PRO A 358 -9.45 -32.68 -5.39
CA PRO A 358 -8.56 -32.13 -6.41
C PRO A 358 -8.49 -33.11 -7.58
N ASP A 359 -8.92 -32.67 -8.76
CA ASP A 359 -8.80 -33.41 -10.03
C ASP A 359 -7.35 -33.69 -10.41
#